data_AF-A0A367V3U8-F1
#
_entry.id   AF-A0A367V3U8-F1
#
_cell.length_a   1.000
_cell.length_b   1.000
_cell.length_c   1.000
_cell.angle_alpha   90.00
_cell.angle_beta   90.00
_cell.angle_gamma   90.00
#
_symmetry.space_group_name_H-M   'P 1'
#
loop_
_entity.id
_entity.type
_entity.pdbx_description
1 polymer ?
#
loop_
_entity_poly.entity_id
_entity_poly.type
_entity_poly.pdbx_seq_one_letter_code
_entity_poly.pdbx_strand_id
1 'polypeptide(L)'
;MLSDHIEQIARLLRKNANHHNGRLQLTDKTTDILLSNLQFLSDDLRRYEDAELCADVESPAIAAIMRELASVTANFDASEDCDTEPTSSPAAPLSTERTQENSNGKPETTD
;
A
#
# COMPACT_ATOMS: atom_id res chain seq x y z
N MET A 1 -29.12 -11.90 -17.65
CA MET A 1 -29.49 -11.97 -16.21
C MET A 1 -28.48 -11.14 -15.40
N LEU A 2 -28.77 -10.81 -14.13
CA LEU A 2 -27.82 -10.07 -13.28
C LEU A 2 -26.50 -10.84 -13.11
N SER A 3 -26.58 -12.17 -12.97
CA SER A 3 -25.44 -13.09 -12.94
C SER A 3 -24.49 -12.91 -14.13
N ASP A 4 -25.02 -12.79 -15.35
CA ASP A 4 -24.21 -12.66 -16.58
C ASP A 4 -23.45 -11.33 -16.59
N HIS A 5 -24.07 -10.25 -16.10
CA HIS A 5 -23.41 -8.95 -16.00
C HIS A 5 -22.30 -8.98 -14.94
N ILE A 6 -22.54 -9.60 -13.79
CA ILE A 6 -21.52 -9.77 -12.74
C ILE A 6 -20.35 -10.63 -13.26
N GLU A 7 -20.65 -11.73 -13.98
CA GLU A 7 -19.62 -12.54 -14.62
C GLU A 7 -18.79 -11.74 -15.62
N GLN A 8 -19.45 -10.92 -16.45
CA GLN A 8 -18.77 -10.07 -17.42
C GLN A 8 -17.88 -9.02 -16.74
N ILE A 9 -18.33 -8.41 -15.63
CA ILE A 9 -17.51 -7.50 -14.82
C ILE A 9 -16.27 -8.24 -14.29
N ALA A 10 -16.46 -9.40 -13.67
CA ALA A 10 -15.35 -10.21 -13.15
C ALA A 10 -14.35 -10.61 -14.25
N ARG A 11 -14.83 -10.93 -15.45
CA ARG A 11 -14.00 -11.24 -16.62
C ARG A 11 -13.17 -10.03 -17.06
N LEU A 12 -13.76 -8.84 -17.10
CA LEU A 12 -13.05 -7.61 -17.46
C LEU A 12 -11.99 -7.24 -16.42
N LEU A 13 -12.32 -7.34 -15.12
CA LEU A 13 -11.37 -7.11 -14.03
C LEU A 13 -10.21 -8.11 -14.06
N ARG A 14 -10.50 -9.40 -14.28
CA ARG A 14 -9.45 -10.42 -14.43
C ARG A 14 -8.56 -10.16 -15.65
N LYS A 15 -9.13 -9.73 -16.77
CA LYS A 15 -8.35 -9.37 -17.96
C LYS A 15 -7.43 -8.18 -17.68
N ASN A 16 -7.92 -7.15 -16.98
CA ASN A 16 -7.10 -6.02 -16.54
C ASN A 16 -5.95 -6.48 -15.62
N ALA A 17 -6.26 -7.24 -14.57
CA ALA A 17 -5.26 -7.75 -13.64
C ALA A 17 -4.19 -8.59 -14.34
N ASN A 18 -4.58 -9.50 -15.24
CA ASN A 18 -3.64 -10.32 -16.00
C ASN A 18 -2.72 -9.49 -16.90
N HIS A 19 -3.21 -8.37 -17.44
CA HIS A 19 -2.41 -7.46 -18.24
C HIS A 19 -1.41 -6.66 -17.39
N HIS A 20 -1.71 -6.44 -16.11
CA HIS A 20 -0.94 -5.60 -15.19
C HIS A 20 -0.31 -6.40 -14.04
N ASN A 21 0.12 -7.64 -14.31
CA ASN A 21 0.84 -8.50 -13.35
C ASN A 21 0.12 -8.70 -12.00
N GLY A 22 -1.19 -8.93 -12.06
CA GLY A 22 -2.04 -9.13 -10.89
C GLY A 22 -2.57 -7.85 -10.24
N ARG A 23 -2.18 -6.66 -10.72
CA ARG A 23 -2.69 -5.37 -10.20
C ARG A 23 -3.92 -4.91 -10.99
N LEU A 24 -4.94 -4.43 -10.29
CA LEU A 24 -6.02 -3.70 -10.95
C LEU A 24 -5.56 -2.28 -11.24
N GLN A 25 -5.30 -1.95 -12.50
CA GLN A 25 -5.00 -0.59 -12.94
C GLN A 25 -6.25 0.02 -13.53
N LEU A 26 -6.98 0.77 -12.69
CA LEU A 26 -8.19 1.49 -13.03
C LEU A 26 -7.94 2.99 -12.85
N THR A 27 -8.62 3.83 -13.62
CA THR A 27 -8.62 5.28 -13.35
C THR A 27 -9.44 5.57 -12.10
N ASP A 28 -9.16 6.69 -11.41
CA ASP A 28 -9.92 7.11 -10.22
C ASP A 28 -11.43 7.09 -10.45
N LYS A 29 -11.87 7.63 -11.60
CA LYS A 29 -13.28 7.60 -12.01
C LYS A 29 -13.82 6.18 -12.16
N THR A 30 -13.06 5.27 -12.74
CA THR A 30 -13.50 3.88 -12.95
C THR A 30 -13.57 3.12 -11.63
N THR A 31 -12.59 3.36 -10.75
CA THR A 31 -12.56 2.81 -9.40
C THR A 31 -13.78 3.28 -8.61
N ASP A 32 -14.06 4.58 -8.59
CA ASP A 32 -15.20 5.16 -7.88
C ASP A 32 -16.54 4.60 -8.38
N ILE A 33 -16.73 4.52 -9.70
CA ILE A 33 -17.90 3.90 -10.31
C ILE A 33 -18.04 2.44 -9.88
N LEU A 34 -16.96 1.66 -9.96
CA LEU A 34 -16.99 0.24 -9.61
C LEU A 34 -17.37 0.03 -8.13
N LEU A 35 -16.72 0.76 -7.23
CA LEU A 35 -16.94 0.62 -5.79
C LEU A 35 -18.34 1.10 -5.37
N SER A 36 -18.79 2.24 -5.90
CA SER A 36 -20.14 2.75 -5.63
C SER A 36 -21.22 1.79 -6.13
N ASN A 37 -21.07 1.24 -7.34
CA ASN A 37 -22.04 0.28 -7.87
C ASN A 37 -22.00 -1.07 -7.15
N LEU A 38 -20.84 -1.51 -6.64
CA LEU A 38 -20.74 -2.70 -5.82
C LEU A 38 -21.50 -2.51 -4.49
N GLN A 39 -21.42 -1.32 -3.90
CA GLN A 39 -22.19 -0.97 -2.70
C GLN A 39 -23.70 -0.98 -2.97
N PHE A 40 -24.15 -0.37 -4.08
CA PHE A 40 -25.57 -0.40 -4.46
C PHE A 40 -26.08 -1.82 -4.70
N LEU A 41 -25.30 -2.67 -5.38
CA LEU A 41 -25.64 -4.07 -5.58
C LEU A 41 -25.75 -4.84 -4.25
N SER A 42 -24.87 -4.55 -3.28
CA SER A 42 -24.98 -5.13 -1.94
C SER A 42 -26.27 -4.72 -1.23
N ASP A 43 -26.68 -3.46 -1.34
CA ASP A 43 -27.92 -2.96 -0.74
C ASP A 43 -29.16 -3.53 -1.42
N ASP A 44 -29.12 -3.77 -2.73
CA ASP A 44 -30.19 -4.44 -3.47
C ASP A 44 -30.29 -5.92 -3.08
N LEU A 45 -29.16 -6.62 -2.96
CA LEU A 45 -29.13 -8.02 -2.53
C LEU A 45 -29.67 -8.18 -1.11
N ARG A 46 -29.26 -7.33 -0.16
CA ARG A 46 -29.79 -7.36 1.21
C ARG A 46 -31.31 -7.20 1.22
N ARG A 47 -31.84 -6.24 0.46
CA ARG A 47 -33.30 -6.03 0.36
C ARG A 47 -34.01 -7.24 -0.22
N TYR A 48 -33.40 -7.95 -1.16
CA TYR A 48 -33.95 -9.18 -1.72
C TYR A 48 -33.91 -10.32 -0.70
N GLU A 49 -32.79 -10.52 0.00
CA GLU A 49 -32.63 -11.53 1.04
C GLU A 49 -33.63 -11.36 2.19
N ASP A 50 -33.80 -10.11 2.65
CA ASP A 50 -34.76 -9.71 3.69
C ASP A 50 -36.21 -9.99 3.26
N ALA A 51 -36.53 -9.79 1.97
CA ALA A 51 -37.89 -9.91 1.45
C ALA A 51 -38.29 -11.34 1.07
N GLU A 52 -37.36 -12.12 0.52
CA GLU A 52 -37.69 -13.38 -0.16
C GLU A 52 -37.10 -14.63 0.49
N LEU A 53 -35.95 -14.52 1.17
CA LEU A 53 -35.12 -15.71 1.42
C LEU A 53 -34.98 -16.12 2.88
N CYS A 54 -35.03 -15.23 3.87
CA CYS A 54 -34.85 -15.59 5.31
C CYS A 54 -33.76 -16.66 5.53
N ALA A 55 -32.71 -16.63 4.71
CA ALA A 55 -31.71 -17.67 4.61
C ALA A 55 -30.36 -16.95 4.61
N ASP A 56 -29.61 -17.17 5.68
CA ASP A 56 -28.22 -16.74 5.78
C ASP A 56 -27.40 -17.55 4.77
N VAL A 57 -27.18 -16.99 3.58
CA VAL A 57 -26.33 -17.60 2.57
C VAL A 57 -24.87 -17.30 2.91
N GLU A 58 -24.27 -18.13 3.76
CA GLU A 58 -22.83 -18.07 3.99
C GLU A 58 -22.07 -18.67 2.80
N SER A 59 -21.24 -17.85 2.15
CA SER A 59 -20.36 -18.29 1.07
C SER A 59 -18.90 -18.33 1.52
N PRO A 60 -18.27 -19.51 1.61
CA PRO A 60 -16.84 -19.63 1.93
C PRO A 60 -15.94 -18.83 0.99
N ALA A 61 -16.37 -18.63 -0.26
CA ALA A 61 -15.65 -17.82 -1.24
C ALA A 61 -15.65 -16.33 -0.85
N ILE A 62 -16.78 -15.80 -0.38
CA ILE A 62 -16.89 -14.42 0.09
C ILE A 62 -16.04 -14.22 1.35
N ALA A 63 -16.11 -15.16 2.30
CA ALA A 63 -15.28 -15.11 3.51
C ALA A 63 -13.78 -15.11 3.19
N ALA A 64 -13.32 -15.92 2.22
CA ALA A 64 -11.94 -15.94 1.79
C ALA A 64 -11.51 -14.61 1.15
N ILE A 65 -12.36 -14.00 0.33
CA ILE A 65 -12.11 -12.69 -0.28
C ILE A 65 -11.98 -11.60 0.80
N MET A 66 -12.91 -11.55 1.76
CA MET A 66 -12.87 -10.58 2.84
C MET A 66 -11.59 -10.70 3.69
N ARG A 67 -11.17 -11.93 4.00
CA ARG A 67 -9.93 -12.16 4.75
C ARG A 67 -8.68 -11.64 4.02
N GLU A 68 -8.57 -11.92 2.72
CA GLU A 68 -7.44 -11.45 1.92
C GLU A 68 -7.43 -9.92 1.83
N LEU A 69 -8.59 -9.31 1.55
CA LEU A 69 -8.71 -7.85 1.48
C LEU A 69 -8.35 -7.19 2.82
N ALA A 70 -8.85 -7.72 3.95
CA ALA A 70 -8.52 -7.22 5.28
C ALA A 70 -7.02 -7.30 5.58
N SER A 71 -6.36 -8.38 5.16
CA SER A 71 -4.90 -8.55 5.32
C SER A 71 -4.12 -7.53 4.50
N VAL A 72 -4.57 -7.20 3.29
CA VAL A 72 -3.92 -6.19 2.44
C VAL A 72 -4.15 -4.78 3.00
N THR A 73 -5.35 -4.49 3.51
CA THR A 73 -5.68 -3.16 4.03
C THR A 73 -5.04 -2.83 5.37
N ALA A 74 -4.88 -3.82 6.25
CA ALA A 74 -4.23 -3.63 7.55
C ALA A 74 -2.77 -3.11 7.43
N ASN A 75 -2.11 -3.35 6.28
CA ASN A 75 -0.77 -2.85 6.02
C ASN A 75 -0.73 -1.36 5.65
N PHE A 76 -1.86 -0.76 5.25
CA PHE A 76 -1.93 0.67 4.94
C PHE A 76 -2.03 1.49 6.24
N ASP A 77 -2.88 1.06 7.18
CA ASP A 77 -3.08 1.76 8.47
C ASP A 77 -1.81 1.75 9.35
N ALA A 78 -0.98 0.71 9.24
CA ALA A 78 0.27 0.60 10.00
C ALA A 78 1.41 1.51 9.48
N SER A 79 1.24 2.15 8.31
CA SER A 79 2.28 2.94 7.65
C SER A 79 2.22 4.44 7.91
N GLU A 80 1.13 4.95 8.51
CA GLU A 80 0.93 6.40 8.77
C GLU A 80 1.48 6.88 10.13
N ASP A 81 2.05 6.01 10.97
CA ASP A 81 2.42 6.35 12.36
C ASP A 81 3.94 6.48 12.62
N CYS A 82 4.71 6.93 11.62
CA CYS A 82 6.15 7.18 11.74
C CYS A 82 6.59 8.53 11.15
N ASP A 83 5.80 9.60 11.32
CA ASP A 83 6.28 10.97 11.10
C ASP A 83 6.16 11.78 12.40
N THR A 84 7.20 11.70 13.23
CA THR A 84 7.57 12.77 14.16
C THR A 84 9.10 12.95 14.13
N GLU A 85 9.51 13.97 13.37
CA GLU A 85 10.83 14.63 13.34
C GLU A 85 11.35 15.07 14.74
N PRO A 86 12.53 15.72 14.87
CA PRO A 86 13.87 15.41 14.39
C PRO A 86 14.89 15.38 15.56
N THR A 87 16.14 15.07 15.25
CA THR A 87 17.38 15.20 16.06
C THR A 87 17.31 16.05 17.34
N SER A 88 17.58 15.43 18.49
CA SER A 88 18.15 16.11 19.66
C SER A 88 19.41 15.37 20.11
N SER A 89 20.54 15.80 19.57
CA SER A 89 21.87 15.51 20.11
C SER A 89 22.24 16.65 21.06
N PRO A 90 22.61 16.39 22.33
CA PRO A 90 23.24 17.39 23.16
C PRO A 90 24.73 17.08 23.40
N ALA A 91 25.54 18.03 22.93
CA ALA A 91 26.76 18.59 23.55
C ALA A 91 28.13 17.85 23.43
N ALA A 92 28.86 18.19 22.35
CA ALA A 92 30.16 18.93 22.29
C ALA A 92 31.41 18.45 23.11
N PRO A 93 32.61 19.06 22.92
CA PRO A 93 33.71 18.53 22.11
C PRO A 93 34.98 18.18 22.93
N LEU A 94 35.82 17.25 22.43
CA LEU A 94 37.15 17.00 23.00
C LEU A 94 38.24 17.24 21.95
N SER A 95 38.85 18.41 22.13
CA SER A 95 40.25 18.78 21.94
C SER A 95 41.04 18.17 20.78
N THR A 96 41.30 19.04 19.80
CA THR A 96 42.38 18.96 18.82
C THR A 96 43.74 18.95 19.51
N GLU A 97 44.52 17.87 19.36
CA GLU A 97 45.96 17.89 19.65
C GLU A 97 46.78 17.70 18.36
N ARG A 98 47.25 18.86 17.88
CA ARG A 98 48.49 19.18 17.17
C ARG A 98 49.15 18.12 16.27
N THR A 99 49.05 18.41 14.98
CA THR A 99 50.10 18.46 13.95
C THR A 99 51.54 18.17 14.43
N GLN A 100 52.12 17.10 13.90
CA GLN A 100 53.57 16.88 13.90
C GLN A 100 54.17 17.70 12.75
N GLU A 101 54.85 18.79 13.11
CA GLU A 101 55.52 19.71 12.20
C GLU A 101 56.88 19.14 11.77
N ASN A 102 57.10 19.10 10.46
CA ASN A 102 58.35 18.74 9.80
C ASN A 102 59.51 19.64 10.27
N SER A 103 60.59 19.05 10.79
CA SER A 103 61.85 19.75 11.00
C SER A 103 62.59 19.93 9.67
N ASN A 104 62.68 21.17 9.25
CA ASN A 104 63.41 21.64 8.08
C ASN A 104 64.92 21.74 8.41
N GLY A 105 65.78 21.08 7.62
CA GLY A 105 67.23 21.22 7.67
C GLY A 105 67.78 21.39 6.25
N LYS A 106 68.17 22.63 5.91
CA LYS A 106 68.80 23.10 4.66
C LYS A 106 70.31 23.30 4.95
N PRO A 107 71.21 23.58 3.98
CA PRO A 107 71.44 23.12 2.59
C PRO A 107 72.84 22.44 2.44
N GLU A 108 73.21 21.90 1.28
CA GLU A 108 74.54 22.17 0.68
C GLU A 108 74.63 21.68 -0.77
N THR A 109 75.24 22.53 -1.60
CA THR A 109 75.59 22.34 -3.01
C THR A 109 77.08 22.05 -3.08
N THR A 110 77.50 21.10 -3.90
CA THR A 110 78.88 21.03 -4.43
C THR A 110 78.87 20.40 -5.81
N ASP A 111 79.73 20.96 -6.66
CA ASP A 111 79.96 20.72 -8.11
C ASP A 111 79.95 19.26 -8.59
#